data_AF-A0A260SWR4-F1
#
_entry.id   AF-A0A260SWR4-F1
#
_cell.length_a   1.000
_cell.length_b   1.000
_cell.length_c   1.000
_cell.angle_alpha   90.00
_cell.angle_beta   90.00
_cell.angle_gamma   90.00
#
_symmetry.space_group_name_H-M   'P 1'
#
loop_
_entity.id
_entity.type
_entity.pdbx_description
1 polymer ?
#
loop_
_entity_poly.entity_id
_entity_poly.type
_entity_poly.pdbx_seq_one_letter_code
_entity_poly.pdbx_strand_id
1 'polypeptide(L)'
;MTDLRTDDPIPDEKLDETPEEPAVQARARRRPSAVVSALALALIAAIACAGVFAYQLEHRRSLDTSRAEAVDTARTFAITLFTYSADTFDTYVDDVLSGATGSLADTFTETSSDLQATLVEAGATSTAQVLDIAAKSTAVDRVEVLVIIDQTASNATVTEPRQAVNAVVMTLEKQEDGRWLTSDVANPSSAQ
;
A
#
# COMPACT_ATOMS: atom_id res chain seq x y z
N MET A 1 -122.59 -44.06 -6.56
CA MET A 1 -121.45 -44.48 -7.40
C MET A 1 -120.58 -43.24 -7.52
N THR A 2 -119.87 -42.80 -6.47
CA THR A 2 -118.92 -43.55 -5.60
C THR A 2 -117.80 -44.07 -6.50
N ASP A 3 -116.54 -43.65 -6.36
CA ASP A 3 -115.68 -43.45 -5.17
C ASP A 3 -114.90 -42.10 -5.24
N LEU A 4 -114.12 -41.60 -4.27
CA LEU A 4 -113.98 -41.65 -2.80
C LEU A 4 -112.80 -40.67 -2.53
N ARG A 5 -112.73 -40.08 -1.34
CA ARG A 5 -111.63 -39.17 -0.90
C ARG A 5 -110.60 -39.97 -0.08
N THR A 6 -109.44 -39.34 0.24
CA THR A 6 -108.42 -39.79 1.23
C THR A 6 -107.33 -40.67 0.58
N ASP A 7 -106.02 -40.57 0.88
CA ASP A 7 -105.26 -39.88 1.95
C ASP A 7 -103.91 -39.32 1.44
N ASP A 8 -103.24 -38.48 2.24
CA ASP A 8 -101.83 -38.05 2.06
C ASP A 8 -100.89 -39.02 2.84
N PRO A 9 -99.60 -39.20 2.45
CA PRO A 9 -98.55 -38.67 3.33
C PRO A 9 -97.21 -38.28 2.67
N ILE A 10 -96.54 -37.28 3.28
CA ILE A 10 -95.10 -37.00 3.12
C ILE A 10 -94.32 -37.74 4.22
N PRO A 11 -93.31 -38.53 3.82
CA PRO A 11 -91.90 -38.37 4.23
C PRO A 11 -91.00 -38.15 2.97
N ASP A 12 -89.66 -38.12 2.97
CA ASP A 12 -88.64 -38.56 3.95
C ASP A 12 -87.35 -37.70 3.88
N GLU A 13 -86.47 -37.87 4.85
CA GLU A 13 -85.21 -37.16 5.15
C GLU A 13 -83.96 -37.98 4.77
N LYS A 14 -82.92 -37.38 4.15
CA LYS A 14 -81.47 -37.69 4.24
C LYS A 14 -80.65 -36.52 3.63
N LEU A 15 -79.48 -36.08 4.12
CA LEU A 15 -78.66 -36.40 5.31
C LEU A 15 -77.68 -35.23 5.61
N ASP A 16 -77.24 -35.15 6.86
CA ASP A 16 -75.97 -34.62 7.41
C ASP A 16 -75.34 -33.29 6.95
N GLU A 17 -75.28 -32.38 7.93
CA GLU A 17 -74.05 -31.80 8.51
C GLU A 17 -72.78 -31.63 7.64
N THR A 18 -72.26 -30.39 7.60
CA THR A 18 -71.11 -29.95 8.44
C THR A 18 -70.80 -28.47 8.16
N PRO A 19 -70.50 -27.62 9.16
CA PRO A 19 -70.06 -26.24 8.92
C PRO A 19 -68.67 -26.20 8.26
N GLU A 20 -68.52 -25.48 7.15
CA GLU A 20 -67.18 -25.19 6.59
C GLU A 20 -66.40 -24.24 7.52
N GLU A 21 -65.54 -24.82 8.35
CA GLU A 21 -64.45 -24.10 8.99
C GLU A 21 -63.53 -23.51 7.91
N PRO A 22 -63.24 -22.19 7.89
CA PRO A 22 -62.52 -21.57 6.80
C PRO A 22 -61.07 -22.07 6.78
N ALA A 23 -60.78 -22.98 5.85
CA ALA A 23 -59.48 -23.61 5.70
C ALA A 23 -58.36 -22.55 5.63
N VAL A 24 -57.54 -22.50 6.68
CA VAL A 24 -56.36 -21.62 6.73
C VAL A 24 -55.39 -22.07 5.64
N GLN A 25 -55.45 -21.40 4.49
CA GLN A 25 -54.64 -21.75 3.32
C GLN A 25 -53.16 -21.61 3.67
N ALA A 26 -52.50 -22.75 3.93
CA ALA A 26 -51.08 -22.83 4.15
C ALA A 26 -50.35 -22.29 2.91
N ARG A 27 -49.90 -21.03 3.01
CA ARG A 27 -49.36 -20.26 1.89
C ARG A 27 -48.12 -20.95 1.34
N ALA A 28 -48.29 -21.72 0.26
CA ALA A 28 -47.24 -22.57 -0.29
C ALA A 28 -45.98 -21.73 -0.56
N ARG A 29 -44.89 -22.06 0.16
CA ARG A 29 -43.58 -21.41 -0.03
C ARG A 29 -43.11 -21.71 -1.45
N ARG A 30 -43.38 -20.77 -2.37
CA ARG A 30 -42.88 -20.81 -3.75
C ARG A 30 -41.36 -20.90 -3.68
N ARG A 31 -40.80 -22.04 -4.10
CA ARG A 31 -39.34 -22.17 -4.27
C ARG A 31 -38.89 -21.12 -5.29
N PRO A 32 -37.79 -20.38 -5.06
CA PRO A 32 -37.28 -19.45 -6.06
C PRO A 32 -37.01 -20.22 -7.35
N SER A 33 -37.38 -19.64 -8.50
CA SER A 33 -37.06 -20.24 -9.79
C SER A 33 -35.53 -20.30 -9.96
N ALA A 34 -35.03 -21.26 -10.74
CA ALA A 34 -33.60 -21.41 -10.97
C ALA A 34 -32.93 -20.10 -11.46
N VAL A 35 -33.69 -19.26 -12.18
CA VAL A 35 -33.28 -17.90 -12.61
C VAL A 35 -32.99 -16.97 -11.42
N VAL A 36 -33.85 -16.95 -10.40
CA VAL A 36 -33.63 -16.10 -9.20
C VAL A 36 -32.42 -16.58 -8.42
N SER A 37 -32.24 -17.89 -8.27
CA SER A 37 -31.07 -18.47 -7.60
C SER A 37 -29.77 -18.19 -8.37
N ALA A 38 -29.79 -18.29 -9.71
CA ALA A 38 -28.66 -17.97 -10.57
C ALA A 38 -28.30 -16.47 -10.52
N LEU A 39 -29.31 -15.58 -10.53
CA LEU A 39 -29.09 -14.14 -10.42
C LEU A 39 -28.53 -13.74 -9.04
N ALA A 40 -29.02 -14.35 -7.96
CA ALA A 40 -28.49 -14.14 -6.62
C ALA A 40 -27.02 -14.62 -6.51
N LEU A 41 -26.68 -15.77 -7.09
CA LEU A 41 -25.30 -16.26 -7.14
C LEU A 41 -24.39 -15.35 -7.97
N ALA A 42 -24.87 -14.87 -9.11
CA ALA A 42 -24.13 -13.91 -9.96
C ALA A 42 -23.89 -12.58 -9.23
N LEU A 43 -24.87 -12.08 -8.46
CA LEU A 43 -24.72 -10.88 -7.64
C LEU A 43 -23.68 -11.07 -6.52
N ILE A 44 -23.71 -12.21 -5.82
CA ILE A 44 -22.71 -12.55 -4.78
C ILE A 44 -21.31 -12.62 -5.41
N ALA A 45 -21.16 -13.28 -6.56
CA ALA A 45 -19.90 -13.34 -7.28
C ALA A 45 -19.40 -11.95 -7.72
N ALA A 46 -20.29 -11.09 -8.22
CA ALA A 46 -19.95 -9.72 -8.60
C ALA A 46 -19.48 -8.87 -7.39
N ILE A 47 -20.14 -9.00 -6.24
CA ILE A 47 -19.75 -8.33 -4.99
C ILE A 47 -18.39 -8.84 -4.51
N ALA A 48 -18.15 -10.16 -4.54
CA ALA A 48 -16.87 -10.75 -4.16
C ALA A 48 -15.72 -10.25 -5.07
N CYS A 49 -15.93 -10.25 -6.40
CA CYS A 49 -14.98 -9.68 -7.34
C CYS A 49 -14.73 -8.19 -7.08
N ALA A 50 -15.78 -7.39 -6.85
CA ALA A 50 -15.63 -5.97 -6.54
C ALA A 50 -14.82 -5.72 -5.26
N GLY A 51 -15.02 -6.54 -4.21
CA GLY A 51 -14.22 -6.48 -2.99
C GLY A 51 -12.74 -6.80 -3.23
N VAL A 52 -12.45 -7.86 -4.00
CA VAL A 52 -11.07 -8.23 -4.37
C VAL A 52 -10.39 -7.15 -5.23
N PHE A 53 -11.11 -6.55 -6.18
CA PHE A 53 -10.57 -5.46 -7.00
C PHE A 53 -10.37 -4.18 -6.20
N ALA A 54 -11.27 -3.84 -5.28
CA ALA A 54 -11.11 -2.70 -4.39
C ALA A 54 -9.89 -2.86 -3.47
N TYR A 55 -9.71 -4.05 -2.87
CA TYR A 55 -8.53 -4.35 -2.05
C TYR A 55 -7.23 -4.25 -2.85
N GLN A 56 -7.16 -4.85 -4.04
CA GLN A 56 -5.97 -4.75 -4.90
C GLN A 56 -5.68 -3.32 -5.36
N LEU A 57 -6.72 -2.52 -5.66
CA LEU A 57 -6.54 -1.13 -6.06
C LEU A 57 -6.00 -0.28 -4.90
N GLU A 58 -6.53 -0.47 -3.70
CA GLU A 58 -6.08 0.27 -2.52
C GLU A 58 -4.65 -0.10 -2.12
N HIS A 59 -4.33 -1.40 -2.11
CA HIS A 59 -2.96 -1.85 -1.85
C HIS A 59 -1.95 -1.30 -2.86
N ARG A 60 -2.30 -1.24 -4.16
CA ARG A 60 -1.45 -0.61 -5.19
C ARG A 60 -1.25 0.88 -4.94
N ARG A 61 -2.31 1.62 -4.59
CA ARG A 61 -2.22 3.04 -4.23
C ARG A 61 -1.31 3.27 -3.04
N SER A 62 -1.43 2.47 -1.98
CA SER A 62 -0.54 2.58 -0.82
C SER A 62 0.93 2.41 -1.22
N LEU A 63 1.24 1.42 -2.08
CA LEU A 63 2.61 1.24 -2.59
C LEU A 63 3.06 2.42 -3.47
N ASP A 64 2.20 2.98 -4.32
CA ASP A 64 2.54 4.14 -5.16
C ASP A 64 2.77 5.42 -4.33
N THR A 65 1.96 5.64 -3.28
CA THR A 65 2.19 6.71 -2.29
C THR A 65 3.51 6.52 -1.56
N SER A 66 3.79 5.32 -1.04
CA SER A 66 5.05 5.02 -0.35
C SER A 66 6.26 5.23 -1.26
N ARG A 67 6.18 4.84 -2.54
CA ARG A 67 7.23 5.13 -3.54
C ARG A 67 7.47 6.62 -3.69
N ALA A 68 6.42 7.43 -3.84
CA ALA A 68 6.55 8.88 -4.01
C ALA A 68 7.19 9.55 -2.78
N GLU A 69 6.70 9.25 -1.57
CA GLU A 69 7.26 9.77 -0.32
C GLU A 69 8.74 9.39 -0.13
N ALA A 70 9.09 8.13 -0.43
CA ALA A 70 10.47 7.65 -0.34
C ALA A 70 11.38 8.26 -1.43
N VAL A 71 10.89 8.51 -2.65
CA VAL A 71 11.65 9.19 -3.71
C VAL A 71 12.04 10.61 -3.30
N ASP A 72 11.11 11.40 -2.77
CA ASP A 72 11.40 12.77 -2.35
C ASP A 72 12.35 12.81 -1.13
N THR A 73 12.19 11.85 -0.21
CA THR A 73 13.10 11.67 0.93
C THR A 73 14.50 11.27 0.45
N ALA A 74 14.61 10.25 -0.40
CA ALA A 74 15.88 9.77 -0.95
C ALA A 74 16.60 10.84 -1.78
N ARG A 75 15.87 11.64 -2.56
CA ARG A 75 16.43 12.77 -3.30
C ARG A 75 17.09 13.79 -2.36
N THR A 76 16.40 14.15 -1.29
CA THR A 76 16.90 15.10 -0.28
C THR A 76 18.11 14.51 0.44
N PHE A 77 17.98 13.29 0.95
CA PHE A 77 19.04 12.60 1.68
C PHE A 77 20.29 12.35 0.83
N ALA A 78 20.15 12.03 -0.45
CA ALA A 78 21.28 11.92 -1.38
C ALA A 78 22.04 13.24 -1.56
N ILE A 79 21.34 14.38 -1.63
CA ILE A 79 21.99 15.69 -1.70
C ILE A 79 22.76 15.95 -0.39
N THR A 80 22.15 15.68 0.77
CA THR A 80 22.80 15.80 2.08
C THR A 80 24.03 14.91 2.20
N LEU A 81 23.93 13.62 1.88
CA LEU A 81 25.00 12.63 2.04
C LEU A 81 26.21 12.90 1.12
N PHE A 82 26.00 13.40 -0.10
CA PHE A 82 27.08 13.63 -1.07
C PHE A 82 27.56 15.09 -1.16
N THR A 83 26.98 15.99 -0.35
CA THR A 83 27.39 17.40 -0.23
C THR A 83 28.03 17.65 1.14
N TYR A 84 29.32 17.96 1.16
CA TYR A 84 30.08 18.19 2.40
C TYR A 84 31.13 19.28 2.22
N SER A 85 31.53 19.88 3.34
CA SER A 85 32.69 20.76 3.43
C SER A 85 33.47 20.46 4.70
N ALA A 86 34.80 20.50 4.63
CA ALA A 86 35.67 20.43 5.80
C ALA A 86 35.34 21.51 6.85
N ASP A 87 34.91 22.70 6.43
CA ASP A 87 34.62 23.84 7.32
C ASP A 87 33.34 23.65 8.16
N THR A 88 32.43 22.77 7.74
CA THR A 88 31.09 22.58 8.34
C THR A 88 30.80 21.10 8.60
N PHE A 89 31.85 20.30 8.85
CA PHE A 89 31.72 18.85 8.92
C PHE A 89 30.84 18.37 10.08
N ASP A 90 30.88 19.02 11.25
CA ASP A 90 30.03 18.65 12.40
C ASP A 90 28.54 18.77 12.05
N THR A 91 28.14 19.85 11.38
CA THR A 91 26.76 20.05 10.88
C THR A 91 26.38 19.02 9.82
N TYR A 92 27.31 18.67 8.93
CA TYR A 92 27.10 17.59 7.95
C TYR A 92 26.84 16.23 8.64
N VAL A 93 27.53 15.93 9.74
CA VAL A 93 27.29 14.71 10.51
C VAL A 93 25.89 14.71 11.14
N ASP A 94 25.49 15.80 11.79
CA ASP A 94 24.15 15.96 12.35
C ASP A 94 23.06 15.82 11.27
N ASP A 95 23.22 16.49 10.12
CA ASP A 95 22.27 16.45 9.01
C ASP A 95 22.13 15.03 8.41
N VAL A 96 23.25 14.31 8.21
CA VAL A 96 23.22 12.91 7.74
C VAL A 96 22.56 11.99 8.77
N LEU A 97 22.93 12.09 10.05
CA LEU A 97 22.34 11.26 11.10
C LEU A 97 20.84 11.57 11.31
N SER A 98 20.38 12.79 11.02
CA SER A 98 18.96 13.14 11.07
C SER A 98 18.08 12.43 10.02
N GLY A 99 18.68 12.03 8.89
CA GLY A 99 18.05 11.33 7.78
C GLY A 99 18.33 9.83 7.72
N ALA A 100 19.26 9.33 8.55
CA ALA A 100 19.69 7.94 8.59
C ALA A 100 19.00 7.14 9.72
N THR A 101 18.95 5.82 9.55
CA THR A 101 18.56 4.86 10.60
C THR A 101 19.34 3.55 10.41
N GLY A 102 19.17 2.59 11.32
CA GLY A 102 19.73 1.24 11.22
C GLY A 102 21.24 1.22 10.89
N SER A 103 21.62 0.28 10.02
CA SER A 103 23.02 0.03 9.63
C SER A 103 23.73 1.25 9.05
N LEU A 104 23.02 2.15 8.35
CA LEU A 104 23.60 3.38 7.84
C LEU A 104 23.99 4.33 8.97
N ALA A 105 23.09 4.56 9.93
CA ALA A 105 23.35 5.43 11.08
C ALA A 105 24.50 4.87 11.94
N ASP A 106 24.50 3.56 12.18
CA ASP A 106 25.56 2.88 12.95
C ASP A 106 26.94 3.04 12.26
N THR A 107 27.03 2.67 10.98
CA THR A 107 28.28 2.70 10.20
C THR A 107 28.81 4.13 10.04
N PHE A 108 27.92 5.10 9.83
CA PHE A 108 28.29 6.50 9.68
C PHE A 108 28.77 7.10 11.01
N THR A 109 28.11 6.74 12.13
CA THR A 109 28.58 7.13 13.47
C THR A 109 29.98 6.59 13.75
N GLU A 110 30.25 5.31 13.43
CA GLU A 110 31.56 4.68 13.63
C GLU A 110 32.68 5.29 12.76
N THR A 111 32.37 5.71 11.53
CA THR A 111 33.40 6.12 10.54
C THR A 111 33.57 7.65 10.37
N SER A 112 32.64 8.46 10.89
CA SER A 112 32.61 9.92 10.70
C SER A 112 33.84 10.66 11.23
N SER A 113 34.45 10.22 12.35
CA SER A 113 35.65 10.88 12.92
C SER A 113 36.87 10.77 12.02
N ASP A 114 37.08 9.61 11.41
CA ASP A 114 38.22 9.35 10.54
C ASP A 114 38.03 10.06 9.18
N LEU A 115 36.78 10.15 8.73
CA LEU A 115 36.39 10.96 7.58
C LEU A 115 36.65 12.46 7.83
N GLN A 116 36.31 12.98 9.01
CA GLN A 116 36.56 14.39 9.38
C GLN A 116 38.04 14.74 9.24
N ALA A 117 38.92 13.96 9.88
CA ALA A 117 40.36 14.19 9.85
C ALA A 117 40.90 14.20 8.41
N THR A 118 40.47 13.23 7.60
CA THR A 118 40.88 13.09 6.19
C THR A 118 40.42 14.26 5.33
N LEU A 119 39.16 14.71 5.49
CA LEU A 119 38.61 15.82 4.70
C LEU A 119 39.20 17.18 5.10
N VAL A 120 39.47 17.39 6.39
CA VAL A 120 40.13 18.61 6.90
C VAL A 120 41.57 18.69 6.41
N GLU A 121 42.34 17.59 6.45
CA GLU A 121 43.72 17.56 5.91
C GLU A 121 43.74 17.84 4.40
N ALA A 122 42.79 17.29 3.64
CA ALA A 122 42.68 17.52 2.20
C ALA A 122 42.10 18.90 1.82
N GLY A 123 41.47 19.63 2.76
CA GLY A 123 40.64 20.79 2.47
C GLY A 123 39.54 20.46 1.46
N ALA A 124 38.89 19.31 1.63
CA ALA A 124 37.98 18.74 0.65
C ALA A 124 36.55 19.28 0.76
N THR A 125 35.95 19.52 -0.39
CA THR A 125 34.55 19.96 -0.53
C THR A 125 33.88 19.18 -1.66
N SER A 126 32.61 18.84 -1.50
CA SER A 126 31.79 18.17 -2.51
C SER A 126 30.41 18.79 -2.59
N THR A 127 29.86 18.83 -3.81
CA THR A 127 28.49 19.25 -4.09
C THR A 127 27.83 18.24 -5.01
N ALA A 128 26.59 17.86 -4.69
CA ALA A 128 25.85 16.82 -5.39
C ALA A 128 24.52 17.35 -5.94
N GLN A 129 24.13 16.87 -7.13
CA GLN A 129 22.81 17.10 -7.71
C GLN A 129 22.25 15.78 -8.25
N VAL A 130 20.97 15.50 -7.96
CA VAL A 130 20.31 14.27 -8.44
C VAL A 130 19.89 14.45 -9.89
N LEU A 131 20.54 13.72 -10.79
CA LEU A 131 20.24 13.67 -12.22
C LEU A 131 18.97 12.88 -12.51
N ASP A 132 18.84 11.70 -11.91
CA ASP A 132 17.71 10.79 -12.12
C ASP A 132 17.45 9.94 -10.87
N ILE A 133 16.23 9.45 -10.71
CA ILE A 133 15.81 8.68 -9.54
C ILE A 133 14.71 7.68 -9.91
N ALA A 134 14.85 6.43 -9.47
CA ALA A 134 13.89 5.36 -9.73
C ALA A 134 13.66 4.54 -8.46
N ALA A 135 12.39 4.24 -8.14
CA ALA A 135 12.02 3.52 -6.94
C ALA A 135 11.32 2.19 -7.22
N LYS A 136 11.66 1.19 -6.42
CA LYS A 136 11.04 -0.12 -6.35
C LYS A 136 10.55 -0.33 -4.92
N SER A 137 9.31 -0.80 -4.79
CA SER A 137 8.72 -1.12 -3.49
C SER A 137 7.91 -2.39 -3.63
N THR A 138 8.08 -3.28 -2.65
CA THR A 138 7.30 -4.49 -2.43
C THR A 138 6.46 -4.41 -1.15
N ALA A 139 6.71 -3.40 -0.31
CA ALA A 139 6.02 -3.15 0.95
C ALA A 139 5.74 -1.64 1.14
N VAL A 140 4.74 -1.32 1.97
CA VAL A 140 4.26 0.07 2.19
C VAL A 140 5.14 0.88 3.13
N ASP A 141 6.02 0.20 3.86
CA ASP A 141 6.93 0.68 4.89
C ASP A 141 8.41 0.56 4.49
N ARG A 142 8.73 -0.05 3.34
CA ARG A 142 10.09 -0.19 2.82
C ARG A 142 10.18 0.01 1.31
N VAL A 143 11.10 0.86 0.87
CA VAL A 143 11.32 1.22 -0.54
C VAL A 143 12.81 1.20 -0.86
N GLU A 144 13.18 0.59 -1.98
CA GLU A 144 14.51 0.67 -2.59
C GLU A 144 14.51 1.79 -3.63
N VAL A 145 15.44 2.74 -3.55
CA VAL A 145 15.54 3.88 -4.45
C VAL A 145 16.93 3.95 -5.07
N LEU A 146 17.00 3.74 -6.39
CA LEU A 146 18.18 4.05 -7.18
C LEU A 146 18.26 5.56 -7.40
N VAL A 147 19.35 6.18 -6.96
CA VAL A 147 19.63 7.60 -7.15
C VAL A 147 20.88 7.74 -8.02
N ILE A 148 20.76 8.50 -9.12
CA ILE A 148 21.89 8.88 -9.99
C ILE A 148 22.22 10.34 -9.74
N ILE A 149 23.49 10.62 -9.47
CA ILE A 149 23.99 11.87 -8.90
C ILE A 149 25.14 12.38 -9.76
N ASP A 150 25.09 13.66 -10.15
CA ASP A 150 26.27 14.41 -10.59
C ASP A 150 26.96 15.00 -9.36
N GLN A 151 28.20 14.59 -9.13
CA GLN A 151 29.00 15.02 -7.98
C GLN A 151 30.21 15.81 -8.47
N THR A 152 30.30 17.07 -8.07
CA THR A 152 31.49 17.89 -8.25
C THR A 152 32.28 17.93 -6.93
N ALA A 153 33.54 17.48 -6.97
CA ALA A 153 34.45 17.48 -5.83
C ALA A 153 35.71 18.32 -6.10
N SER A 154 36.17 19.05 -5.09
CA SER A 154 37.43 19.80 -5.09
C SER A 154 38.19 19.61 -3.78
N ASN A 155 39.48 19.92 -3.78
CA ASN A 155 40.32 19.87 -2.59
C ASN A 155 41.42 20.94 -2.67
N ALA A 156 42.13 21.20 -1.58
CA ALA A 156 43.12 22.29 -1.48
C ALA A 156 44.35 22.15 -2.41
N THR A 157 44.51 21.00 -3.08
CA THR A 157 45.67 20.69 -3.93
C THR A 157 45.33 20.56 -5.43
N VAL A 158 44.05 20.61 -5.80
CA VAL A 158 43.58 20.35 -7.18
C VAL A 158 42.87 21.58 -7.71
N THR A 159 43.50 22.23 -8.70
CA THR A 159 43.06 23.52 -9.28
C THR A 159 41.78 23.42 -10.12
N GLU A 160 41.43 22.23 -10.62
CA GLU A 160 40.25 21.98 -11.46
C GLU A 160 39.29 21.03 -10.76
N PRO A 161 38.04 21.45 -10.43
CA PRO A 161 37.04 20.58 -9.82
C PRO A 161 36.77 19.35 -10.68
N ARG A 162 36.70 18.16 -10.05
CA ARG A 162 36.39 16.91 -10.74
C ARG A 162 34.91 16.63 -10.68
N GLN A 163 34.31 16.39 -11.84
CA GLN A 163 32.92 15.91 -11.97
C GLN A 163 32.92 14.40 -12.17
N ALA A 164 32.00 13.72 -11.48
CA ALA A 164 31.77 12.30 -11.60
C ALA A 164 30.26 12.00 -11.47
N VAL A 165 29.74 11.17 -12.37
CA VAL A 165 28.38 10.63 -12.25
C VAL A 165 28.45 9.35 -11.42
N ASN A 166 27.84 9.38 -10.25
CA ASN A 166 27.76 8.27 -9.31
C ASN A 166 26.32 7.75 -9.23
N ALA A 167 26.14 6.47 -8.89
CA ALA A 167 24.83 5.88 -8.67
C ALA A 167 24.85 5.03 -7.40
N VAL A 168 23.79 5.12 -6.60
CA VAL A 168 23.61 4.38 -5.34
C VAL A 168 22.20 3.83 -5.22
N VAL A 169 22.06 2.71 -4.52
CA VAL A 169 20.75 2.18 -4.10
C VAL A 169 20.59 2.50 -2.62
N MET A 170 19.54 3.25 -2.29
CA MET A 170 19.17 3.60 -0.92
C MET A 170 17.99 2.73 -0.48
N THR A 171 18.08 2.10 0.69
CA THR A 171 16.92 1.48 1.34
C THR A 171 16.32 2.50 2.29
N LEU A 172 15.03 2.82 2.11
CA LEU A 172 14.28 3.70 3.01
C LEU A 172 13.22 2.90 3.75
N GLU A 173 13.09 3.19 5.04
CA GLU A 173 12.13 2.55 5.94
C GLU A 173 11.29 3.60 6.67
N LYS A 174 9.98 3.36 6.71
CA LYS A 174 9.00 4.25 7.34
C LYS A 174 8.97 3.96 8.85
N GLN A 175 9.34 4.95 9.63
CA GLN A 175 9.41 4.87 11.09
C GLN A 175 8.01 4.90 11.71
N GLU A 176 7.90 4.56 13.00
CA GLU A 176 6.62 4.56 13.73
C GLU A 176 5.94 5.94 13.77
N ASP A 177 6.72 7.03 13.69
CA ASP A 177 6.22 8.41 13.61
C ASP A 177 5.77 8.82 12.19
N GLY A 178 5.89 7.92 11.21
CA GLY A 178 5.51 8.13 9.82
C GLY A 178 6.57 8.80 8.94
N ARG A 179 7.74 9.18 9.47
CA ARG A 179 8.85 9.70 8.66
C ARG A 179 9.55 8.57 7.90
N TRP A 180 10.06 8.87 6.72
CA TRP A 180 11.01 8.00 6.02
C TRP A 180 12.44 8.35 6.44
N LEU A 181 13.24 7.33 6.75
CA LEU A 181 14.68 7.45 6.99
C LEU A 181 15.42 6.40 6.14
N THR A 182 16.66 6.68 5.78
CA THR A 182 17.49 5.75 4.99
C THR A 182 18.21 4.78 5.92
N SER A 183 17.90 3.48 5.81
CA SER A 183 18.47 2.42 6.64
C SER A 183 19.77 1.81 6.09
N ASP A 184 19.97 1.91 4.77
CA ASP A 184 21.13 1.38 4.07
C ASP A 184 21.43 2.14 2.77
N VAL A 185 22.70 2.18 2.36
CA VAL A 185 23.18 2.75 1.08
C VAL A 185 24.21 1.82 0.45
N ALA A 186 23.86 1.22 -0.68
CA ALA A 186 24.66 0.23 -1.38
C ALA A 186 25.08 0.68 -2.78
N ASN A 187 26.15 0.07 -3.30
CA ASN A 187 26.50 0.18 -4.71
C ASN A 187 25.46 -0.60 -5.56
N PRO A 188 25.02 -0.10 -6.73
CA PRO A 188 24.07 -0.81 -7.59
C PRO A 188 24.52 -2.21 -8.03
N SER A 189 25.83 -2.49 -8.05
CA SER A 189 26.38 -3.83 -8.35
C SER A 189 26.32 -4.82 -7.17
N SER A 190 26.12 -4.34 -5.94
CA SER A 190 25.95 -5.17 -4.74
C SER A 190 24.48 -5.39 -4.35
N ALA A 191 23.54 -4.60 -4.87
CA ALA A 191 22.11 -4.78 -4.64
C ALA A 191 21.54 -5.84 -5.61
N GLN A 192 21.35 -7.07 -5.12
CA GLN A 192 20.68 -8.19 -5.83
C GLN A 192 19.51 -8.74 -5.02
#